data_AF-A0A2T2VBC8-F1
#
_entry.id   AF-A0A2T2VBC8-F1
#
_cell.length_a   1.000
_cell.length_b   1.000
_cell.length_c   1.000
_cell.angle_alpha   90.00
_cell.angle_beta   90.00
_cell.angle_gamma   90.00
#
_symmetry.space_group_name_H-M   'P 1'
#
loop_
_entity.id
_entity.type
_entity.pdbx_description
1 polymer ?
#
loop_
_entity_poly.entity_id
_entity_poly.type
_entity_poly.pdbx_seq_one_letter_code
_entity_poly.pdbx_strand_id
1 'polypeptide(L)' 'MRFVAEYFGVFIFGFVVLVGGLVALPEIGAPETSPGEMGGLILAFIVIVGGFSWYYNADLPSGSRT' A
#
# COMPACT_ATOMS: atom_id res chain seq x y z
N MET A 1 6.68 16.53 -15.83
CA MET A 1 5.40 16.06 -15.23
C MET A 1 5.19 14.55 -15.42
N ARG A 2 5.44 14.00 -16.61
CA ARG A 2 5.31 12.55 -16.89
C ARG A 2 6.07 11.64 -15.92
N PHE A 3 7.36 11.92 -15.68
CA PHE A 3 8.18 11.13 -14.75
C PHE A 3 7.62 11.14 -13.32
N VAL A 4 7.17 12.31 -12.84
CA VAL A 4 6.55 12.42 -11.51
C VAL A 4 5.28 11.59 -11.43
N ALA A 5 4.38 11.68 -12.42
CA ALA A 5 3.15 10.89 -12.46
C ALA A 5 3.40 9.37 -12.53
N GLU A 6 4.43 8.96 -13.29
CA GLU A 6 4.81 7.56 -13.48
C GLU A 6 5.33 6.93 -12.17
N TYR A 7 6.16 7.65 -11.40
CA TYR A 7 6.73 7.15 -10.14
C TYR A 7 5.96 7.54 -8.88
N PHE A 8 4.95 8.41 -8.97
CA PHE A 8 4.19 8.87 -7.81
C PHE A 8 3.53 7.71 -7.07
N GLY A 9 2.91 6.77 -7.78
CA GLY A 9 2.31 5.60 -7.16
C GLY A 9 3.34 4.68 -6.48
N VAL A 10 4.54 4.52 -7.04
CA VAL A 10 5.64 3.77 -6.41
C VAL A 10 6.06 4.45 -5.10
N PHE A 11 6.13 5.78 -5.09
CA PHE A 11 6.42 6.56 -3.89
C PHE A 11 5.33 6.37 -2.82
N ILE A 12 4.05 6.46 -3.20
CA ILE A 12 2.93 6.22 -2.27
C ILE A 12 2.91 4.79 -1.77
N PHE A 13 3.16 3.81 -2.64
CA PHE A 13 3.26 2.40 -2.26
C PHE A 13 4.36 2.18 -1.21
N GLY A 14 5.57 2.67 -1.47
CA GLY A 14 6.69 2.59 -0.52
C GLY A 14 6.38 3.28 0.80
N PHE A 15 5.74 4.46 0.76
CA PHE A 15 5.29 5.18 1.94
C PHE A 15 4.30 4.36 2.78
N VAL A 16 3.30 3.74 2.14
CA VAL A 16 2.30 2.94 2.84
C VAL A 16 2.91 1.67 3.43
N VAL A 17 3.81 0.99 2.71
CA VAL A 17 4.53 -0.18 3.25
C VAL A 17 5.37 0.22 4.45
N LEU A 18 6.06 1.36 4.38
CA LEU A 18 6.87 1.87 5.48
C LEU A 18 6.03 2.24 6.71
N VAL A 19 4.96 3.02 6.53
CA VAL A 19 4.06 3.42 7.63
C VAL A 19 3.32 2.21 8.20
N GLY A 20 2.80 1.33 7.35
CA GLY A 20 2.15 0.09 7.77
C GLY A 20 3.09 -0.82 8.55
N GLY A 21 4.36 -0.94 8.11
CA GLY A 21 5.40 -1.67 8.82
C GLY A 21 5.74 -1.05 10.18
N LEU A 22 5.85 0.28 10.25
CA LEU A 22 6.08 0.99 11.52
C LEU A 22 4.92 0.84 12.50
N VAL A 23 3.67 0.85 12.02
CA VAL A 23 2.48 0.61 12.85
C VAL A 23 2.38 -0.85 13.31
N ALA A 24 2.82 -1.79 12.46
CA ALA A 24 2.85 -3.21 12.80
C ALA A 24 4.02 -3.60 13.72
N LEU A 25 4.97 -2.70 14.00
CA LEU A 25 6.04 -2.97 14.95
C LEU A 25 5.43 -3.15 16.35
N PRO A 26 5.77 -4.23 17.07
CA PRO A 26 5.32 -4.39 18.44
C PRO A 26 5.95 -3.31 19.33
N GLU A 27 5.14 -2.37 19.80
CA GLU A 27 5.54 -1.41 20.83
C GLU A 27 5.60 -2.10 22.19
N ILE A 28 6.70 -1.92 22.91
CA ILE A 28 6.83 -2.41 24.29
C ILE A 28 5.81 -1.67 25.15
N GLY A 29 4.72 -2.35 25.53
CA GLY A 29 3.65 -1.80 26.35
C GLY A 29 2.39 -1.36 25.60
N ALA A 30 2.31 -1.59 24.28
CA ALA A 30 1.07 -1.37 23.54
C ALA A 30 0.03 -2.47 23.86
N PRO A 31 -1.28 -2.13 23.87
CA PRO A 31 -2.34 -3.11 24.02
C PRO A 31 -2.24 -4.20 22.94
N GLU A 32 -2.46 -5.46 23.33
CA GLU A 32 -2.49 -6.55 22.37
C GLU A 32 -3.56 -6.28 21.30
N THR A 33 -3.13 -6.14 20.05
CA THR A 33 -4.04 -5.97 18.91
C THR A 33 -4.96 -7.18 18.84
N SER A 34 -6.28 -6.96 18.87
CA SER A 34 -7.23 -8.07 18.82
C SER A 34 -7.12 -8.82 17.49
N PRO A 35 -7.46 -10.12 17.44
CA PRO A 35 -7.44 -10.90 16.19
C PRO A 35 -8.26 -10.27 15.05
N GLY A 36 -9.35 -9.57 15.38
CA GLY A 36 -10.18 -8.86 14.40
C GLY A 36 -9.50 -7.62 13.80
N GLU A 37 -8.83 -6.83 14.63
CA GLU A 37 -8.04 -5.67 14.18
C GLU A 37 -6.84 -6.11 13.33
N MET A 38 -6.19 -7.20 13.72
CA MET A 38 -5.08 -7.80 12.97
C MET A 38 -5.54 -8.28 11.59
N GLY A 39 -6.72 -8.91 11.51
CA GLY A 39 -7.34 -9.29 10.25
C GLY A 39 -7.65 -8.09 9.34
N GLY A 40 -8.15 -7.00 9.92
CA GLY A 40 -8.40 -5.74 9.20
C GLY A 40 -7.12 -5.12 8.61
N LEU A 41 -6.03 -5.10 9.40
CA LEU A 41 -4.71 -4.63 8.96
C LEU A 41 -4.15 -5.44 7.79
N ILE A 42 -4.23 -6.77 7.88
CA ILE A 42 -3.78 -7.67 6.80
C ILE A 42 -4.61 -7.44 5.54
N LEU A 43 -5.93 -7.31 5.65
CA LEU A 43 -6.80 -7.07 4.51
C LEU A 43 -6.51 -5.72 3.84
N ALA A 44 -6.30 -4.67 4.64
CA ALA A 44 -5.91 -3.36 4.15
C ALA A 44 -4.59 -3.43 3.37
N PHE A 45 -3.59 -4.15 3.90
CA PHE A 45 -2.33 -4.36 3.22
C PHE A 45 -2.50 -5.06 1.86
N ILE A 46 -3.29 -6.14 1.81
CA ILE A 46 -3.56 -6.90 0.57
C ILE A 46 -4.23 -6.01 -0.48
N VAL A 47 -5.23 -5.22 -0.11
CA VAL A 47 -5.96 -4.33 -1.04
C VAL A 47 -5.03 -3.27 -1.63
N ILE A 48 -4.17 -2.67 -0.80
CA ILE A 48 -3.23 -1.64 -1.24
C ILE A 48 -2.19 -2.23 -2.18
N VAL A 49 -1.55 -3.33 -1.78
CA VAL A 49 -0.53 -4.01 -2.60
C VAL A 49 -1.13 -4.49 -3.93
N GLY A 50 -2.30 -5.12 -3.88
CA GLY A 50 -3.01 -5.57 -5.07
C GLY A 50 -3.39 -4.41 -6.01
N GLY A 51 -3.91 -3.31 -5.46
CA GLY A 51 -4.30 -2.12 -6.23
C GLY A 51 -3.11 -1.48 -6.96
N PHE A 52 -1.98 -1.30 -6.26
CA PHE A 52 -0.76 -0.78 -6.89
C PHE A 52 -0.15 -1.75 -7.89
N SER A 53 -0.13 -3.05 -7.58
CA SER A 53 0.37 -4.06 -8.49
C SER A 53 -0.45 -4.09 -9.79
N TRP A 54 -1.78 -4.01 -9.69
CA TRP A 54 -2.65 -3.90 -10.86
C TRP A 54 -2.42 -2.59 -11.62
N TYR A 55 -2.40 -1.44 -10.93
CA TYR A 55 -2.20 -0.13 -11.57
C TYR A 55 -0.92 -0.09 -12.43
N TYR A 56 0.15 -0.71 -11.95
CA TYR A 56 1.45 -0.71 -12.62
C TYR A 56 1.63 -1.82 -13.67
N ASN A 57 0.90 -2.94 -13.57
CA ASN A 57 1.09 -4.09 -14.47
C ASN A 57 -0.09 -4.34 -15.43
N ALA A 58 -1.23 -3.67 -15.21
CA ALA A 58 -2.38 -3.80 -16.11
C ALA A 58 -2.08 -3.13 -17.45
N ASP A 59 -2.35 -3.84 -18.54
CA ASP A 59 -2.40 -3.26 -19.88
C ASP A 59 -3.63 -2.37 -20.02
N LEU A 60 -3.48 -1.13 -19.58
CA LEU A 60 -4.48 -0.10 -19.71
C LEU A 60 -4.48 0.44 -21.15
N PRO A 61 -5.66 0.65 -21.77
CA PRO A 61 -5.76 1.25 -23.10
C PRO A 61 -4.91 2.50 -23.21
N SER A 62 -4.16 2.65 -24.31
CA SER A 62 -3.09 3.65 -24.49
C SER A 62 -3.51 5.12 -24.31
N GLY A 63 -4.82 5.42 -24.23
CA GLY A 63 -5.36 6.75 -23.91
C GLY A 63 -5.64 7.02 -22.42
N SER A 64 -5.32 6.10 -21.51
CA SER A 64 -5.58 6.23 -20.06
C SER A 64 -4.32 6.44 -19.21
N ARG A 65 -3.13 6.42 -19.84
CA ARG A 65 -1.83 6.72 -19.20
C ARG A 65 -1.31 8.13 -19.50
N THR A 66 -2.12 9.00 -20.11
CA THR A 66 -1.76 10.38 -20.48
C THR A 66 -2.00 11.38 -19.35
#